data_AF-A0A0N8NT98-F1
#
_entry.id   AF-A0A0N8NT98-F1
#
_cell.length_a   1.000
_cell.length_b   1.000
_cell.length_c   1.000
_cell.angle_alpha   90.00
_cell.angle_beta   90.00
_cell.angle_gamma   90.00
#
_symmetry.space_group_name_H-M   'P 1'
#
loop_
_entity.id
_entity.type
_entity.pdbx_description
1 polymer ?
#
loop_
_entity_poly.entity_id
_entity_poly.type
_entity_poly.pdbx_seq_one_letter_code
_entity_poly.pdbx_strand_id
1 'polypeptide(L)'
;MLPYKQLSLADIFSDCKEKFENDKYQFLSLLEDNINLDELVPASFKNHFYASTGRPRKFQLYAMLWALILQRIFSIPTDSLLIIFLQYSKELRDFCGFTKVPDASKFTRFK
;
A
#
# COMPACT_ATOMS: atom_id res chain seq x y z
N MET A 1 -10.32 36.54 5.92
CA MET A 1 -10.33 35.48 4.89
C MET A 1 -8.96 34.86 4.86
N LEU A 2 -8.85 33.55 5.13
CA LEU A 2 -7.59 32.84 4.87
C LEU A 2 -7.43 32.79 3.35
N PRO A 3 -6.33 33.30 2.76
CA PRO A 3 -6.10 33.13 1.34
C PRO A 3 -5.96 31.63 1.10
N TYR A 4 -6.93 31.03 0.41
CA TYR A 4 -6.80 29.65 -0.03
C TYR A 4 -5.62 29.63 -1.01
N LYS A 5 -4.48 29.08 -0.56
CA LYS A 5 -3.31 28.86 -1.41
C LYS A 5 -3.73 27.81 -2.44
N GLN A 6 -4.17 28.27 -3.61
CA GLN A 6 -4.43 27.40 -4.74
C GLN A 6 -3.10 26.80 -5.16
N LEU A 7 -2.86 25.55 -4.77
CA LEU A 7 -1.70 24.80 -5.22
C LEU A 7 -1.95 24.34 -6.65
N SER A 8 -0.98 24.54 -7.53
CA SER A 8 -1.01 23.93 -8.84
C SER A 8 -0.73 22.43 -8.73
N LEU A 9 -1.13 21.66 -9.75
CA LEU A 9 -0.76 20.24 -9.82
C LEU A 9 0.77 20.05 -9.77
N ALA A 10 1.53 21.00 -10.31
CA ALA A 10 2.98 20.99 -10.26
C ALA A 10 3.51 21.17 -8.83
N ASP A 11 2.90 22.04 -8.03
CA ASP A 11 3.28 22.23 -6.63
C ASP A 11 2.99 20.97 -5.80
N ILE A 12 1.83 20.35 -5.99
CA ILE A 12 1.46 19.09 -5.33
C ILE A 12 2.43 17.98 -5.72
N PHE A 13 2.73 17.85 -7.02
CA PHE A 13 3.69 16.86 -7.49
C PHE A 13 5.08 17.08 -6.91
N SER A 14 5.55 18.32 -6.85
CA SER A 14 6.84 18.67 -6.26
C SER A 14 6.91 18.33 -4.78
N ASP A 15 5.85 18.62 -4.00
CA ASP A 15 5.76 18.29 -2.58
C ASP A 15 5.74 16.77 -2.35
N CYS A 16 4.95 16.02 -3.13
CA CYS A 16 4.95 14.56 -3.09
C CYS A 16 6.33 13.97 -3.42
N LYS A 17 7.02 14.53 -4.42
CA LYS A 17 8.35 14.08 -4.83
C LYS A 17 9.39 14.36 -3.74
N GLU A 18 9.36 15.54 -3.14
CA GLU A 18 10.25 15.94 -2.06
C GLU A 18 10.10 15.00 -0.86
N LYS A 19 8.86 14.72 -0.45
CA LYS A 19 8.56 13.74 0.61
C LYS A 19 9.03 12.33 0.25
N PHE A 20 8.79 11.89 -0.98
CA PHE A 20 9.24 10.58 -1.43
C PHE A 20 10.77 10.40 -1.33
N GLU A 21 11.53 11.44 -1.66
CA GLU A 21 13.00 11.42 -1.65
C GLU A 21 13.58 11.60 -0.24
N ASN A 22 13.01 12.50 0.56
CA ASN A 22 13.61 12.98 1.81
C ASN A 22 12.93 12.48 3.09
N ASP A 23 11.61 12.21 3.06
CA ASP A 23 10.84 11.78 4.23
C ASP A 23 9.89 10.62 3.90
N LYS A 24 10.43 9.41 3.99
CA LYS A 24 9.70 8.17 3.70
C LYS A 24 8.49 7.97 4.62
N TYR A 25 8.54 8.43 5.86
CA TYR A 25 7.42 8.26 6.80
C TYR A 25 6.27 9.20 6.45
N GLN A 26 6.60 10.46 6.13
CA GLN A 26 5.62 11.41 5.66
C GLN A 26 5.03 11.01 4.31
N PHE A 27 5.84 10.41 3.43
CA PHE A 27 5.34 9.84 2.18
C PHE A 27 4.32 8.72 2.42
N LEU A 28 4.60 7.79 3.32
CA LEU A 28 3.65 6.72 3.67
C LEU A 28 2.35 7.30 4.27
N SER A 29 2.46 8.28 5.17
CA SER A 29 1.29 8.96 5.75
C SER A 29 0.45 9.64 4.67
N LEU A 30 1.08 10.28 3.70
CA LEU A 30 0.41 10.90 2.55
C LEU A 30 -0.40 9.87 1.75
N LEU A 31 0.11 8.65 1.57
CA LEU A 31 -0.64 7.60 0.89
C LEU A 31 -1.88 7.20 1.70
N GLU A 32 -1.75 6.99 3.01
CA GLU A 32 -2.86 6.62 3.89
C GLU A 32 -3.96 7.69 3.93
N ASP A 33 -3.57 8.97 4.00
CA ASP A 33 -4.49 10.10 4.07
C ASP A 33 -5.28 10.32 2.77
N ASN A 34 -4.72 9.92 1.62
CA ASN A 34 -5.28 10.26 0.30
C ASN A 34 -5.84 9.05 -0.48
N ILE A 35 -5.58 7.82 -0.04
CA ILE A 35 -6.07 6.60 -0.72
C ILE A 35 -7.07 5.89 0.19
N ASN A 36 -8.35 6.05 -0.11
CA ASN A 36 -9.42 5.32 0.57
C ASN A 36 -9.66 3.94 -0.07
N LEU A 37 -9.06 2.89 0.50
CA LEU A 37 -9.27 1.51 0.02
C LEU A 37 -10.73 1.04 0.14
N ASP A 38 -11.51 1.59 1.08
CA ASP A 38 -12.91 1.20 1.21
C ASP A 38 -13.76 1.64 0.02
N GLU A 39 -13.44 2.80 -0.55
CA GLU A 39 -14.06 3.34 -1.77
C GLU A 39 -13.56 2.65 -3.04
N LEU A 40 -12.26 2.33 -3.09
CA LEU A 40 -11.64 1.73 -4.28
C LEU A 40 -11.99 0.26 -4.48
N VAL A 41 -12.18 -0.51 -3.40
CA VAL A 41 -12.37 -1.96 -3.47
C VAL A 41 -13.86 -2.30 -3.46
N PRO A 42 -14.41 -2.91 -4.53
CA PRO A 42 -15.81 -3.30 -4.57
C PRO A 42 -16.17 -4.31 -3.50
N ALA A 43 -17.39 -4.23 -2.97
CA ALA A 43 -17.90 -5.18 -1.98
C ALA A 43 -17.85 -6.64 -2.48
N SER A 44 -18.10 -6.88 -3.78
CA SER A 44 -17.98 -8.20 -4.40
C SER A 44 -16.57 -8.79 -4.26
N PHE A 45 -15.53 -7.96 -4.42
CA PHE A 45 -14.14 -8.37 -4.25
C PHE A 45 -13.82 -8.70 -2.79
N LYS A 46 -14.28 -7.86 -1.84
CA LYS A 46 -14.13 -8.12 -0.40
C LYS A 46 -14.78 -9.45 -0.04
N ASN A 47 -16.02 -9.67 -0.48
CA ASN A 47 -16.77 -10.91 -0.22
C ASN A 47 -16.07 -12.14 -0.79
N HIS A 48 -15.56 -12.05 -2.03
CA HIS A 48 -14.82 -13.15 -2.64
C HIS A 48 -13.51 -13.46 -1.88
N PHE A 49 -12.74 -12.43 -1.50
CA PHE A 49 -11.51 -12.61 -0.72
C PHE A 49 -11.78 -13.29 0.64
N TYR A 50 -12.88 -12.90 1.29
CA TYR A 50 -13.30 -13.43 2.59
C TYR A 50 -14.22 -14.65 2.50
N ALA A 51 -14.45 -15.22 1.31
CA ALA A 51 -15.20 -16.46 1.14
C ALA A 51 -14.51 -17.63 1.85
N SER A 52 -15.29 -18.52 2.48
CA SER A 52 -14.73 -19.65 3.24
C SER A 52 -13.95 -20.58 2.32
N THR A 53 -12.70 -20.87 2.67
CA THR A 53 -11.82 -21.78 1.92
C THR A 53 -11.42 -23.01 2.74
N GLY A 54 -12.03 -23.22 3.90
CA GLY A 54 -11.68 -24.29 4.84
C GLY A 54 -10.31 -24.15 5.52
N ARG A 55 -9.57 -23.05 5.27
CA ARG A 55 -8.29 -22.75 5.91
C ARG A 55 -8.32 -21.37 6.57
N PRO A 56 -7.67 -21.19 7.75
CA PRO A 56 -7.61 -19.89 8.39
C PRO A 56 -6.81 -18.91 7.52
N ARG A 57 -7.39 -17.72 7.28
CA ARG A 57 -6.70 -16.62 6.62
C ARG A 57 -5.69 -16.00 7.58
N LYS A 58 -4.46 -15.81 7.08
CA LYS A 58 -3.34 -15.22 7.84
C LYS A 58 -3.15 -13.73 7.56
N PHE A 59 -3.57 -13.26 6.39
CA PHE A 59 -3.33 -11.90 5.92
C PHE A 59 -4.66 -11.22 5.58
N GLN A 60 -4.79 -9.96 5.97
CA GLN A 60 -5.96 -9.13 5.67
C GLN A 60 -5.90 -8.61 4.24
N LEU A 61 -7.06 -8.34 3.65
CA LEU A 61 -7.16 -7.86 2.27
C LEU A 61 -6.37 -6.55 2.08
N TYR A 62 -6.61 -5.56 2.93
CA TYR A 62 -5.99 -4.24 2.79
C TYR A 62 -4.49 -4.28 2.99
N ALA A 63 -3.99 -5.16 3.86
CA ALA A 63 -2.55 -5.37 4.00
C ALA A 63 -1.90 -5.86 2.70
N MET A 64 -2.55 -6.80 2.01
CA MET A 64 -2.09 -7.27 0.70
C MET A 64 -2.17 -6.17 -0.35
N LEU A 65 -3.25 -5.38 -0.38
CA LEU A 65 -3.43 -4.30 -1.34
C LEU A 65 -2.40 -3.18 -1.15
N TRP A 66 -2.13 -2.76 0.09
CA TRP A 66 -1.10 -1.78 0.38
C TRP A 66 0.28 -2.23 -0.11
N ALA A 67 0.64 -3.49 0.12
CA ALA A 67 1.89 -4.05 -0.38
C ALA A 67 1.99 -4.02 -1.91
N LEU A 68 0.90 -4.33 -2.61
CA LEU A 68 0.83 -4.27 -4.07
C LEU A 68 0.85 -2.84 -4.60
N ILE A 69 0.21 -1.89 -3.91
CA ILE A 69 0.28 -0.46 -4.24
C ILE A 69 1.72 0.04 -4.10
N LEU A 70 2.39 -0.26 -2.98
CA LEU A 70 3.80 0.07 -2.77
C LEU A 70 4.70 -0.56 -3.83
N GLN A 71 4.42 -1.82 -4.22
CA GLN A 71 5.13 -2.49 -5.31
C GLN A 71 5.07 -1.67 -6.61
N ARG A 72 3.91 -1.08 -6.92
CA ARG A 72 3.72 -0.23 -8.11
C ARG A 72 4.36 1.15 -7.96
N ILE A 73 4.16 1.82 -6.83
CA ILE A 73 4.72 3.16 -6.58
C ILE A 73 6.25 3.12 -6.60
N PHE A 74 6.86 2.14 -5.95
CA PHE A 74 8.32 1.99 -5.91
C PHE A 74 8.89 1.29 -7.14
N SER A 75 8.05 0.98 -8.14
CA SER A 75 8.46 0.28 -9.35
C SER A 75 9.22 -1.03 -9.07
N ILE A 76 8.82 -1.76 -8.02
CA ILE A 76 9.43 -3.03 -7.64
C ILE A 76 9.01 -4.10 -8.66
N PRO A 77 9.96 -4.65 -9.44
CA PRO A 77 9.63 -5.45 -10.63
C PRO A 77 9.10 -6.85 -10.31
N THR A 78 9.37 -7.40 -9.13
CA THR A 78 9.03 -8.78 -8.79
C THR A 78 8.49 -8.96 -7.38
N ASP A 79 7.65 -9.96 -7.19
CA ASP A 79 7.08 -10.31 -5.88
C ASP A 79 8.20 -10.74 -4.91
N SER A 80 9.24 -11.41 -5.41
CA SER A 80 10.42 -11.78 -4.62
C SER A 80 11.15 -10.56 -4.07
N LEU A 81 11.32 -9.51 -4.89
CA LEU A 81 11.95 -8.28 -4.42
C LEU A 81 11.04 -7.56 -3.41
N LEU A 82 9.73 -7.49 -3.65
CA LEU A 82 8.78 -6.96 -2.67
C LEU A 82 8.89 -7.67 -1.31
N ILE A 83 8.99 -9.00 -1.32
CA ILE A 83 9.15 -9.81 -0.10
C ILE A 83 10.46 -9.44 0.61
N ILE A 84 11.56 -9.26 -0.11
CA ILE A 84 12.84 -8.82 0.47
C ILE A 84 12.66 -7.45 1.15
N PHE A 85 12.04 -6.48 0.48
CA PHE A 85 11.76 -5.16 1.07
C PHE A 85 10.94 -5.29 2.36
N LEU A 86 9.88 -6.10 2.35
CA LEU A 86 9.05 -6.37 3.52
C LEU A 86 9.78 -7.15 4.62
N GLN A 87 10.82 -7.94 4.30
CA GLN A 87 11.64 -8.63 5.30
C GLN A 87 12.57 -7.65 6.03
N TYR A 88 13.13 -6.67 5.33
CA TYR A 88 14.14 -5.77 5.89
C TYR A 88 13.58 -4.45 6.43
N SER A 89 12.45 -3.95 5.92
CA SER A 89 11.82 -2.75 6.46
C SER A 89 10.66 -3.08 7.39
N LYS A 90 10.79 -2.71 8.66
CA LYS A 90 9.71 -2.81 9.63
C LYS A 90 8.62 -1.79 9.31
N GLU A 91 9.01 -0.62 8.87
CA GLU A 91 8.16 0.52 8.53
C GLU A 91 7.16 0.14 7.44
N LEU A 92 7.62 -0.51 6.36
CA LEU A 92 6.74 -0.98 5.29
C LEU A 92 5.79 -2.09 5.76
N ARG A 93 6.23 -2.96 6.67
CA ARG A 93 5.35 -3.98 7.26
C ARG A 93 4.28 -3.35 8.15
N ASP A 94 4.68 -2.43 9.01
CA ASP A 94 3.79 -1.75 9.94
C ASP A 94 2.76 -0.94 9.17
N PHE A 95 3.19 -0.20 8.14
CA PHE A 95 2.31 0.52 7.21
C PHE A 95 1.29 -0.40 6.53
N CYS A 96 1.72 -1.57 6.03
CA CYS A 96 0.78 -2.52 5.44
C CYS A 96 -0.09 -3.23 6.51
N GLY A 97 0.28 -3.24 7.79
CA GLY A 97 -0.38 -4.04 8.82
C GLY A 97 0.02 -5.51 8.83
N PHE A 98 1.25 -5.84 8.42
CA PHE A 98 1.78 -7.20 8.46
C PHE A 98 2.51 -7.52 9.78
N THR A 99 1.97 -8.50 10.53
CA THR A 99 2.70 -9.12 11.65
C THR A 99 3.72 -10.16 11.18
N LYS A 100 3.54 -10.70 9.96
CA LYS A 100 4.45 -11.65 9.29
C LYS A 100 4.50 -11.33 7.81
N VAL A 101 5.67 -11.52 7.17
CA VAL A 101 5.81 -11.33 5.73
C VAL A 101 5.09 -12.45 4.95
N PRO A 102 4.20 -12.12 3.99
CA PRO A 102 3.58 -13.11 3.13
C PRO A 102 4.58 -13.78 2.18
N ASP A 103 4.32 -15.05 1.90
CA ASP A 103 5.03 -15.82 0.89
C ASP A 103 4.58 -15.43 -0.54
N ALA A 104 5.43 -15.67 -1.55
CA ALA A 104 5.18 -15.29 -2.95
C ALA A 104 3.81 -15.79 -3.47
N SER A 105 3.40 -16.99 -3.04
CA SER A 105 2.11 -17.59 -3.38
C SER A 105 0.90 -16.73 -3.01
N LYS A 106 1.04 -15.82 -2.04
CA LYS A 106 -0.03 -14.91 -1.59
C LYS A 106 -0.20 -13.74 -2.54
N PHE A 107 0.88 -13.24 -3.13
CA PHE A 107 0.86 -12.13 -4.08
C PHE A 107 0.37 -12.57 -5.46
N THR A 108 0.75 -13.77 -5.91
CA THR A 108 0.31 -14.31 -7.21
C THR A 108 -1.21 -14.44 -7.32
N ARG A 109 -1.95 -14.55 -6.21
CA ARG A 109 -3.42 -14.62 -6.20
C ARG A 109 -4.13 -13.34 -6.63
N PHE A 110 -3.41 -12.23 -6.73
CA PHE A 110 -3.93 -10.92 -7.15
C PHE A 110 -3.57 -10.58 -8.61
N LYS A 111 -2.87 -11.47 -9.32
CA LYS A 111 -2.61 -11.37 -10.76
C LYS A 111 -3.72 -12.08 -11.52
#